data_AF-A0A212D2Z3-F1
#
_entry.id   AF-A0A212D2Z3-F1
#
_cell.length_a   1.000
_cell.length_b   1.000
_cell.length_c   1.000
_cell.angle_alpha   90.00
_cell.angle_beta   90.00
_cell.angle_gamma   90.00
#
_symmetry.space_group_name_H-M   'P 1'
#
loop_
_entity.id
_entity.type
_entity.pdbx_description
1 polymer ?
#
loop_
_entity_poly.entity_id
_entity_poly.type
_entity_poly.pdbx_seq_one_letter_code
_entity_poly.pdbx_strand_id
1 'polypeptide(L)'
;GTMLGKIEFEGQSVDFVDPNKQNLIAEVSTKAVKVYGKGNPVKVVAVDCGIKNNVIRLLVKILESDRKEPLFGISTGNLITGLAAGAEVYKMSMANRGQNQPVLNITNRQAFITAQNHGYALDSTLPAGWKPLFVNVNDQTNEGIMHESKPFFGVQFHPEVGPGPTDTEKEKGTTITSVLPKPGLVASRVEVSKVLILGSGGLSIGQAGEFDYSGSQAVKAMKEENVKTVLMNPNIASVQTNEVGLKQADTVYFLPITPQFVTEVIKAERPDGLILGMGGQTALNC
;
A
#
# COMPACT_ATOMS: atom_id res chain seq x y z
N GLY A 1 -9.24 0.14 21.76
CA GLY A 1 -8.11 0.94 21.26
C GLY A 1 -8.06 2.34 21.84
N THR A 2 -8.25 2.54 23.14
CA THR A 2 -8.10 3.87 23.75
C THR A 2 -7.29 3.73 25.02
N MET A 3 -6.08 4.28 24.99
CA MET A 3 -5.23 4.45 26.15
C MET A 3 -5.28 5.92 26.52
N LEU A 4 -5.76 6.24 27.71
CA LEU A 4 -5.72 7.60 28.22
C LEU A 4 -4.33 7.88 28.79
N GLY A 5 -3.86 9.11 28.61
CA GLY A 5 -2.57 9.57 29.08
C GLY A 5 -2.65 11.02 29.51
N LYS A 6 -1.73 11.45 30.36
CA LYS A 6 -1.54 12.85 30.74
C LYS A 6 -0.04 13.12 30.85
N ILE A 7 0.36 14.36 30.57
CA ILE A 7 1.68 14.87 30.96
C ILE A 7 1.45 15.58 32.30
N GLU A 8 2.00 15.03 33.37
CA GLU A 8 1.84 15.55 34.73
C GLU A 8 3.20 16.00 35.25
N PHE A 9 3.27 17.27 35.61
CA PHE A 9 4.45 17.84 36.27
C PHE A 9 4.27 17.79 37.79
N GLU A 10 5.38 17.81 38.51
CA GLU A 10 5.34 17.90 39.97
C GLU A 10 4.58 19.14 40.42
N GLY A 11 3.60 18.96 41.30
CA GLY A 11 2.72 20.03 41.79
C GLY A 11 1.61 20.48 40.82
N GLN A 12 1.49 19.88 39.63
CA GLN A 12 0.43 20.20 38.65
C GLN A 12 -0.40 18.97 38.30
N SER A 13 -1.19 18.50 39.28
CA SER A 13 -2.06 17.34 39.09
C SER A 13 -3.24 17.67 38.16
N VAL A 14 -3.50 16.81 37.20
CA VAL A 14 -4.68 16.88 36.31
C VAL A 14 -5.36 15.53 36.19
N ASP A 15 -6.68 15.54 36.07
CA ASP A 15 -7.45 14.31 35.88
C ASP A 15 -7.32 13.77 34.46
N PHE A 16 -7.48 12.45 34.31
CA PHE A 16 -7.64 11.86 32.99
C PHE A 16 -8.97 12.31 32.38
N VAL A 17 -8.91 12.75 31.12
CA VAL A 17 -10.08 13.11 30.33
C VAL A 17 -10.07 12.27 29.06
N ASP A 18 -11.22 11.72 28.68
CA ASP A 18 -11.40 11.13 27.35
C ASP A 18 -11.94 12.20 26.39
N PRO A 19 -11.10 12.78 25.52
CA PRO A 19 -11.52 13.81 24.58
C PRO A 19 -12.54 13.29 23.56
N ASN A 20 -12.62 11.97 23.34
CA ASN A 20 -13.58 11.39 22.38
C ASN A 20 -15.04 11.50 22.84
N LYS A 21 -15.30 11.80 24.11
CA LYS A 21 -16.66 12.06 24.61
C LYS A 21 -17.16 13.45 24.20
N GLN A 22 -16.26 14.32 23.76
CA GLN A 22 -16.57 15.65 23.27
C GLN A 22 -16.65 15.66 21.74
N ASN A 23 -17.27 16.70 21.21
CA ASN A 23 -17.29 16.93 19.78
C ASN A 23 -16.06 17.74 19.37
N LEU A 24 -14.90 17.08 19.38
CA LEU A 24 -13.60 17.67 19.00
C LEU A 24 -13.63 18.34 17.64
N ILE A 25 -14.49 17.82 16.77
CA ILE A 25 -14.68 18.32 15.44
C ILE A 25 -15.28 19.75 15.51
N ALA A 26 -16.30 19.99 16.34
CA ALA A 26 -16.86 21.32 16.53
C ALA A 26 -15.89 22.33 17.17
N GLU A 27 -14.89 21.85 17.91
CA GLU A 27 -13.83 22.69 18.49
C GLU A 27 -12.93 23.25 17.38
N VAL A 28 -12.55 22.41 16.41
CA VAL A 28 -11.60 22.79 15.33
C VAL A 28 -12.25 23.44 14.10
N SER A 29 -13.55 23.24 13.88
CA SER A 29 -14.25 23.79 12.70
C SER A 29 -14.20 25.32 12.62
N THR A 30 -14.08 25.87 11.41
CA THR A 30 -14.31 27.29 11.13
C THR A 30 -15.70 27.74 11.59
N LYS A 31 -15.78 28.93 12.21
CA LYS A 31 -17.03 29.50 12.70
C LYS A 31 -17.77 30.33 11.64
N ALA A 32 -17.13 30.60 10.51
CA ALA A 32 -17.69 31.37 9.41
C ALA A 32 -17.20 30.84 8.05
N VAL A 33 -17.97 31.14 6.99
CA VAL A 33 -17.58 30.84 5.61
C VAL A 33 -16.34 31.65 5.24
N LYS A 34 -15.35 30.98 4.65
CA LYS A 34 -14.13 31.59 4.12
C LYS A 34 -14.03 31.26 2.63
N VAL A 35 -13.53 32.21 1.84
CA VAL A 35 -13.33 32.04 0.39
C VAL A 35 -11.85 32.10 0.08
N TYR A 36 -11.34 31.06 -0.56
CA TYR A 36 -9.96 30.96 -1.04
C TYR A 36 -9.97 30.90 -2.57
N GLY A 37 -8.97 31.50 -3.23
CA GLY A 37 -8.90 31.52 -4.71
C GLY A 37 -10.05 32.31 -5.37
N LYS A 38 -10.41 33.47 -4.81
CA LYS A 38 -11.48 34.33 -5.33
C LYS A 38 -11.23 34.68 -6.80
N GLY A 39 -12.22 34.45 -7.66
CA GLY A 39 -12.13 34.68 -9.11
C GLY A 39 -11.89 33.41 -9.94
N ASN A 40 -11.64 32.26 -9.31
CA ASN A 40 -11.48 31.00 -10.02
C ASN A 40 -12.79 30.56 -10.71
N PRO A 41 -12.70 29.87 -11.87
CA PRO A 41 -13.86 29.48 -12.68
C PRO A 41 -14.65 28.31 -12.09
N VAL A 42 -14.03 27.49 -11.23
CA VAL A 42 -14.66 26.33 -10.61
C VAL A 42 -14.93 26.62 -9.14
N LYS A 43 -16.19 26.47 -8.74
CA LYS A 43 -16.63 26.64 -7.35
C LYS A 43 -16.68 25.29 -6.65
N VAL A 44 -15.86 25.12 -5.62
CA VAL A 44 -15.85 23.94 -4.75
C VAL A 44 -16.30 24.34 -3.35
N VAL A 45 -17.22 23.57 -2.76
CA VAL A 45 -17.59 23.71 -1.35
C VAL A 45 -16.80 22.69 -0.55
N ALA A 46 -15.79 23.15 0.19
CA ALA A 46 -15.08 22.34 1.16
C ALA A 46 -15.82 22.40 2.50
N VAL A 47 -16.40 21.28 2.92
CA VAL A 47 -16.97 21.17 4.26
C VAL A 47 -15.82 20.93 5.21
N ASP A 48 -15.48 21.95 6.00
CA ASP A 48 -14.56 21.83 7.12
C ASP A 48 -15.22 20.90 8.15
N CYS A 49 -14.90 19.61 8.03
CA CYS A 49 -15.55 18.52 8.74
C CYS A 49 -15.08 18.51 10.19
N GLY A 50 -15.61 19.52 10.88
CA GLY A 50 -15.70 19.89 12.27
C GLY A 50 -17.08 19.57 12.88
N ILE A 51 -17.63 18.38 12.59
CA ILE A 51 -19.06 18.11 12.46
C ILE A 51 -20.01 18.46 13.62
N LYS A 52 -21.19 18.98 13.24
CA LYS A 52 -22.48 18.95 13.96
C LYS A 52 -23.42 18.01 13.21
N ASN A 53 -24.41 17.39 13.87
CA ASN A 53 -25.41 16.48 13.27
C ASN A 53 -26.10 17.00 11.99
N ASN A 54 -26.11 18.32 11.77
CA ASN A 54 -26.73 18.93 10.59
C ASN A 54 -25.99 18.64 9.27
N VAL A 55 -24.68 18.40 9.31
CA VAL A 55 -23.90 18.10 8.08
C VAL A 55 -24.28 16.72 7.53
N ILE A 56 -24.43 15.71 8.40
CA ILE A 56 -24.92 14.38 8.00
C ILE A 56 -26.32 14.50 7.38
N ARG A 57 -27.24 15.22 8.03
CA ARG A 57 -28.59 15.45 7.51
C ARG A 57 -28.60 16.14 6.14
N LEU A 58 -27.72 17.11 5.91
CA LEU A 58 -27.59 17.79 4.62
C LEU A 58 -26.98 16.87 3.55
N LEU A 59 -26.01 16.04 3.91
CA LEU A 59 -25.43 15.06 3.01
C LEU A 59 -26.42 13.96 2.64
N VAL A 60 -27.22 13.44 3.58
CA VAL A 60 -28.33 12.53 3.29
C VAL A 60 -29.24 13.12 2.21
N LYS A 61 -29.67 14.38 2.37
CA LYS A 61 -30.48 15.08 1.36
C LYS A 61 -29.79 15.20 0.00
N ILE A 62 -28.46 15.40 -0.02
CA ILE A 62 -27.69 15.45 -1.27
C ILE A 62 -27.65 14.07 -1.93
N LEU A 63 -27.40 13.02 -1.16
CA LEU A 63 -27.33 11.64 -1.66
C LEU A 63 -28.67 11.15 -2.21
N GLU A 64 -29.78 11.52 -1.54
CA GLU A 64 -31.16 11.23 -1.95
C GLU A 64 -31.65 12.09 -3.11
N SER A 65 -31.00 13.23 -3.39
CA SER A 65 -31.41 14.12 -4.47
C SER A 65 -30.91 13.68 -5.87
N ASP A 66 -31.48 14.31 -6.90
CA ASP A 66 -31.05 14.19 -8.30
C ASP A 66 -29.78 15.00 -8.64
N ARG A 67 -29.09 15.54 -7.62
CA ARG A 67 -27.84 16.29 -7.83
C ARG A 67 -26.75 15.40 -8.42
N LYS A 68 -25.99 15.98 -9.34
CA LYS A 68 -24.93 15.29 -10.10
C LYS A 68 -23.55 15.88 -9.87
N GLU A 69 -23.43 16.90 -9.03
CA GLU A 69 -22.14 17.48 -8.68
C GLU A 69 -21.28 16.43 -7.96
N PRO A 70 -20.00 16.25 -8.35
CA PRO A 70 -19.12 15.28 -7.71
C PRO A 70 -18.96 15.53 -6.21
N LEU A 71 -18.91 14.44 -5.45
CA LEU A 71 -18.63 14.45 -4.01
C LEU A 71 -17.36 13.66 -3.77
N PHE A 72 -16.41 14.28 -3.07
CA PHE A 72 -15.17 13.64 -2.67
C PHE A 72 -14.94 13.79 -1.16
N GLY A 73 -14.93 12.68 -0.43
CA GLY A 73 -14.63 12.62 1.00
C GLY A 73 -13.20 12.17 1.28
N ILE A 74 -12.52 12.85 2.21
CA ILE A 74 -11.16 12.49 2.67
C ILE A 74 -11.21 12.18 4.16
N SER A 75 -10.65 11.03 4.58
CA SER A 75 -10.59 10.57 5.97
C SER A 75 -11.95 10.64 6.66
N THR A 76 -12.19 11.62 7.53
CA THR A 76 -13.51 11.88 8.12
C THR A 76 -14.62 12.01 7.07
N GLY A 77 -14.34 12.54 5.88
CA GLY A 77 -15.27 12.62 4.77
C GLY A 77 -15.75 11.25 4.27
N ASN A 78 -14.91 10.21 4.31
CA ASN A 78 -15.31 8.84 3.99
C ASN A 78 -16.33 8.32 5.01
N LEU A 79 -16.03 8.50 6.31
CA LEU A 79 -16.91 8.10 7.42
C LEU A 79 -18.27 8.81 7.34
N ILE A 80 -18.28 10.12 7.12
CA ILE A 80 -19.51 10.92 7.03
C ILE A 80 -20.33 10.50 5.82
N THR A 81 -19.69 10.28 4.67
CA THR A 81 -20.39 9.86 3.45
C THR A 81 -21.02 8.48 3.64
N GLY A 82 -20.29 7.54 4.24
CA GLY A 82 -20.84 6.22 4.55
C GLY A 82 -21.98 6.28 5.57
N LEU A 83 -21.84 7.04 6.66
CA LEU A 83 -22.94 7.26 7.62
C LEU A 83 -24.18 7.86 6.96
N ALA A 84 -23.99 8.86 6.08
CA ALA A 84 -25.10 9.48 5.34
C ALA A 84 -25.73 8.52 4.32
N ALA A 85 -24.97 7.57 3.80
CA ALA A 85 -25.48 6.50 2.94
C ALA A 85 -26.22 5.40 3.74
N GLY A 86 -26.00 5.32 5.06
CA GLY A 86 -26.58 4.30 5.95
C GLY A 86 -25.63 3.19 6.38
N ALA A 87 -24.32 3.33 6.16
CA ALA A 87 -23.30 2.43 6.71
C ALA A 87 -23.02 2.71 8.20
N GLU A 88 -22.41 1.75 8.89
CA GLU A 88 -21.99 1.91 10.28
C GLU A 88 -20.52 2.36 10.40
N VAL A 89 -20.19 3.00 11.53
CA VAL A 89 -18.84 3.41 11.88
C VAL A 89 -18.51 2.89 13.27
N TYR A 90 -17.32 2.33 13.43
CA TYR A 90 -16.86 1.79 14.71
C TYR A 90 -15.52 2.38 15.12
N LYS A 91 -15.25 2.38 16.43
CA LYS A 91 -13.94 2.77 16.99
C LYS A 91 -12.98 1.60 16.85
N MET A 92 -11.85 1.84 16.20
CA MET A 92 -10.86 0.79 15.96
C MET A 92 -10.15 0.39 17.26
N SER A 93 -9.89 -0.90 17.39
CA SER A 93 -8.99 -1.42 18.43
C SER A 93 -7.55 -1.04 18.13
N MET A 94 -7.14 -1.21 16.86
CA MET A 94 -5.85 -0.81 16.29
C MET A 94 -6.10 0.26 15.22
N ALA A 95 -5.66 1.49 15.49
CA ALA A 95 -5.86 2.63 14.60
C ALA A 95 -4.82 2.66 13.49
N ASN A 96 -5.17 3.13 12.30
CA ASN A 96 -4.20 3.37 11.24
C ASN A 96 -3.63 4.79 11.36
N ARG A 97 -2.40 4.85 11.87
CA ARG A 97 -1.62 6.08 12.02
C ARG A 97 -0.21 5.86 11.51
N GLY A 98 0.13 6.45 10.38
CA GLY A 98 1.45 6.29 9.77
C GLY A 98 1.52 6.81 8.34
N GLN A 99 2.71 6.72 7.76
CA GLN A 99 3.01 7.14 6.38
C GLN A 99 3.31 5.94 5.46
N ASN A 100 3.08 4.73 5.95
CA ASN A 100 3.42 3.47 5.30
C ASN A 100 2.22 2.51 5.23
N GLN A 101 0.99 3.04 5.27
CA GLN A 101 -0.21 2.19 5.28
C GLN A 101 -0.52 1.73 3.84
N PRO A 102 -0.45 0.42 3.55
CA PRO A 102 -0.71 -0.11 2.22
C PRO A 102 -2.21 -0.27 1.98
N VAL A 103 -2.70 0.30 0.89
CA VAL A 103 -4.09 0.13 0.44
C VAL A 103 -4.13 -0.49 -0.94
N LEU A 104 -5.14 -1.32 -1.19
CA LEU A 104 -5.38 -1.97 -2.47
C LEU A 104 -6.67 -1.42 -3.08
N ASN A 105 -6.59 -0.97 -4.33
CA ASN A 105 -7.77 -0.68 -5.12
C ASN A 105 -8.45 -2.00 -5.51
N ILE A 106 -9.70 -2.18 -5.07
CA ILE A 106 -10.43 -3.44 -5.26
C ILE A 106 -10.78 -3.67 -6.74
N THR A 107 -10.96 -2.60 -7.50
CA THR A 107 -11.40 -2.65 -8.89
C THR A 107 -10.29 -3.14 -9.83
N ASN A 108 -9.05 -2.69 -9.62
CA ASN A 108 -7.95 -2.94 -10.55
C ASN A 108 -6.70 -3.58 -9.93
N ARG A 109 -6.75 -3.90 -8.62
CA ARG A 109 -5.67 -4.57 -7.87
C ARG A 109 -4.36 -3.76 -7.77
N GLN A 110 -4.38 -2.46 -8.06
CA GLN A 110 -3.23 -1.59 -7.80
C GLN A 110 -3.09 -1.32 -6.30
N ALA A 111 -1.86 -1.37 -5.80
CA ALA A 111 -1.52 -1.04 -4.42
C ALA A 111 -0.91 0.36 -4.33
N PHE A 112 -1.16 1.06 -3.22
CA PHE A 112 -0.62 2.38 -2.91
C PHE A 112 -0.14 2.43 -1.47
N ILE A 113 0.93 3.18 -1.21
CA ILE A 113 1.32 3.52 0.15
C ILE A 113 0.68 4.86 0.50
N THR A 114 0.10 4.96 1.69
CA THR A 114 -0.72 6.11 2.08
C THR A 114 -0.37 6.64 3.47
N ALA A 115 -0.62 7.94 3.64
CA ALA A 115 -0.63 8.59 4.95
C ALA A 115 -2.03 8.49 5.56
N GLN A 116 -2.09 8.02 6.80
CA GLN A 116 -3.35 7.83 7.53
C GLN A 116 -3.20 8.31 8.97
N ASN A 117 -4.29 8.83 9.52
CA ASN A 117 -4.38 9.24 10.91
C ASN A 117 -5.81 9.19 11.44
N HIS A 118 -6.42 8.01 11.43
CA HIS A 118 -7.79 7.81 11.92
C HIS A 118 -7.85 6.68 12.95
N GLY A 119 -8.79 6.79 13.89
CA GLY A 119 -9.08 5.76 14.91
C GLY A 119 -10.52 5.24 14.84
N TYR A 120 -11.25 5.64 13.81
CA TYR A 120 -12.58 5.15 13.48
C TYR A 120 -12.54 4.67 12.03
N ALA A 121 -13.32 3.64 11.72
CA ALA A 121 -13.41 3.05 10.39
C ALA A 121 -14.88 2.80 10.03
N LEU A 122 -15.14 2.75 8.72
CA LEU A 122 -16.43 2.34 8.20
C LEU A 122 -16.55 0.81 8.26
N ASP A 123 -17.74 0.29 8.60
CA ASP A 123 -18.02 -1.13 8.45
C ASP A 123 -17.92 -1.54 6.97
N SER A 124 -17.43 -2.76 6.72
CA SER A 124 -17.28 -3.27 5.36
C SER A 124 -18.63 -3.54 4.67
N THR A 125 -19.71 -3.67 5.44
CA THR A 125 -21.07 -3.85 4.96
C THR A 125 -21.65 -2.52 4.52
N LEU A 126 -21.73 -2.32 3.20
CA LEU A 126 -22.24 -1.09 2.61
C LEU A 126 -23.72 -1.22 2.19
N PRO A 127 -24.50 -0.13 2.28
CA PRO A 127 -25.87 -0.08 1.78
C PRO A 127 -25.93 -0.22 0.25
N ALA A 128 -27.11 -0.55 -0.27
CA ALA A 128 -27.32 -0.73 -1.71
C ALA A 128 -26.88 0.51 -2.52
N GLY A 129 -26.24 0.27 -3.67
CA GLY A 129 -25.70 1.32 -4.54
C GLY A 129 -24.30 1.82 -4.17
N TRP A 130 -23.70 1.31 -3.09
CA TRP A 130 -22.33 1.62 -2.67
C TRP A 130 -21.42 0.40 -2.74
N LYS A 131 -20.16 0.65 -3.10
CA LYS A 131 -19.10 -0.37 -3.18
C LYS A 131 -17.84 0.11 -2.48
N PRO A 132 -17.07 -0.82 -1.89
CA PRO A 132 -15.75 -0.48 -1.38
C PRO A 132 -14.84 -0.15 -2.57
N LEU A 133 -14.04 0.90 -2.43
CA LEU A 133 -13.10 1.37 -3.45
C LEU A 133 -11.67 0.91 -3.12
N PHE A 134 -11.26 1.11 -1.87
CA PHE A 134 -9.97 0.70 -1.35
C PHE A 134 -10.15 -0.16 -0.09
N VAL A 135 -9.18 -1.04 0.14
CA VAL A 135 -9.07 -1.86 1.35
C VAL A 135 -7.64 -1.83 1.90
N ASN A 136 -7.50 -1.83 3.21
CA ASN A 136 -6.18 -1.91 3.84
C ASN A 136 -5.59 -3.31 3.65
N VAL A 137 -4.35 -3.42 3.16
CA VAL A 137 -3.72 -4.72 2.89
C VAL A 137 -3.34 -5.44 4.18
N ASN A 138 -3.07 -4.71 5.26
CA ASN A 138 -2.66 -5.30 6.53
C ASN A 138 -3.85 -5.85 7.33
N ASP A 139 -4.91 -5.06 7.50
CA ASP A 139 -6.00 -5.36 8.44
C ASP A 139 -7.40 -5.46 7.81
N GLN A 140 -7.49 -5.32 6.49
CA GLN A 140 -8.71 -5.47 5.70
C GLN A 140 -9.81 -4.44 6.00
N THR A 141 -9.50 -3.38 6.73
CA THR A 141 -10.45 -2.29 6.99
C THR A 141 -10.76 -1.49 5.72
N ASN A 142 -11.92 -0.82 5.72
CA ASN A 142 -12.35 0.00 4.58
C ASN A 142 -11.44 1.23 4.42
N GLU A 143 -10.92 1.43 3.22
CA GLU A 143 -10.04 2.56 2.89
C GLU A 143 -10.66 3.53 1.88
N GLY A 144 -11.91 3.30 1.53
CA GLY A 144 -12.67 4.15 0.62
C GLY A 144 -13.94 3.47 0.12
N ILE A 145 -14.88 4.29 -0.33
CA ILE A 145 -16.15 3.87 -0.91
C ILE A 145 -16.43 4.63 -2.20
N MET A 146 -17.26 4.07 -3.06
CA MET A 146 -17.79 4.73 -4.24
C MET A 146 -19.24 4.36 -4.46
N HIS A 147 -20.02 5.28 -5.01
CA HIS A 147 -21.35 4.97 -5.52
C HIS A 147 -21.23 4.29 -6.88
N GLU A 148 -22.13 3.35 -7.18
CA GLU A 148 -22.09 2.56 -8.43
C GLU A 148 -22.30 3.39 -9.71
N SER A 149 -23.20 4.38 -9.67
CA SER A 149 -23.53 5.22 -10.82
C SER A 149 -23.30 6.73 -10.64
N LYS A 150 -23.42 7.27 -9.42
CA LYS A 150 -23.23 8.71 -9.14
C LYS A 150 -21.74 9.03 -8.93
N PRO A 151 -21.28 10.27 -9.22
CA PRO A 151 -19.88 10.67 -9.07
C PRO A 151 -19.51 10.95 -7.60
N PHE A 152 -19.84 10.03 -6.70
CA PHE A 152 -19.60 10.14 -5.26
C PHE A 152 -18.59 9.09 -4.82
N PHE A 153 -17.54 9.53 -4.15
CA PHE A 153 -16.53 8.64 -3.62
C PHE A 153 -15.86 9.24 -2.38
N GLY A 154 -15.27 8.37 -1.57
CA GLY A 154 -14.50 8.72 -0.40
C GLY A 154 -13.24 7.87 -0.31
N VAL A 155 -12.19 8.42 0.30
CA VAL A 155 -10.97 7.71 0.70
C VAL A 155 -10.73 7.95 2.18
N GLN A 156 -10.27 6.92 2.88
CA GLN A 156 -10.04 6.97 4.33
C GLN A 156 -8.66 7.54 4.68
N PHE A 157 -7.73 7.48 3.73
CA PHE A 157 -6.40 8.06 3.81
C PHE A 157 -6.35 9.53 3.35
N HIS A 158 -5.19 10.16 3.49
CA HIS A 158 -4.91 11.55 3.15
C HIS A 158 -4.07 11.66 1.86
N PRO A 159 -4.69 11.77 0.67
CA PRO A 159 -3.96 11.91 -0.60
C PRO A 159 -3.23 13.25 -0.73
N GLU A 160 -3.63 14.26 0.04
CA GLU A 160 -2.96 15.56 0.15
C GLU A 160 -1.64 15.50 0.93
N VAL A 161 -1.38 14.38 1.63
CA VAL A 161 -0.20 14.13 2.47
C VAL A 161 0.07 15.27 3.47
N GLY A 162 1.34 15.53 3.78
CA GLY A 162 1.78 16.60 4.69
C GLY A 162 1.83 16.18 6.16
N PRO A 163 2.61 15.15 6.54
CA PRO A 163 3.64 14.41 5.79
C PRO A 163 3.14 13.11 5.11
N GLY A 164 3.91 12.53 4.19
CA GLY A 164 3.62 11.22 3.62
C GLY A 164 4.06 11.01 2.16
N PRO A 165 3.83 9.80 1.60
CA PRO A 165 4.15 9.47 0.21
C PRO A 165 3.15 10.09 -0.77
N THR A 166 3.66 10.67 -1.86
CA THR A 166 2.85 11.35 -2.90
C THR A 166 2.23 10.39 -3.92
N ASP A 167 2.21 9.09 -3.63
CA ASP A 167 1.77 7.99 -4.49
C ASP A 167 0.31 8.13 -4.94
N THR A 168 -0.49 8.89 -4.19
CA THR A 168 -1.93 9.11 -4.44
C THR A 168 -2.28 10.55 -4.82
N GLU A 169 -1.27 11.41 -5.03
CA GLU A 169 -1.45 12.85 -5.33
C GLU A 169 -1.86 13.12 -6.80
N LYS A 170 -2.04 12.09 -7.64
CA LYS A 170 -2.14 12.25 -9.10
C LYS A 170 -3.54 12.57 -9.66
N GLU A 171 -3.48 13.51 -10.62
CA GLU A 171 -4.42 14.06 -11.60
C GLU A 171 -5.74 14.69 -11.10
N LYS A 172 -5.72 16.02 -11.17
CA LYS A 172 -6.83 16.98 -11.01
C LYS A 172 -7.97 16.66 -11.97
N GLY A 173 -8.86 15.75 -11.60
CA GLY A 173 -10.10 15.53 -12.31
C GLY A 173 -11.28 15.29 -11.37
N THR A 174 -12.48 15.55 -11.88
CA THR A 174 -13.74 15.57 -11.13
C THR A 174 -14.51 14.25 -11.19
N THR A 175 -13.90 13.21 -11.78
CA THR A 175 -14.52 11.89 -11.97
C THR A 175 -13.71 10.80 -11.26
N ILE A 176 -14.36 9.73 -10.81
CA ILE A 176 -13.68 8.58 -10.19
C ILE A 176 -12.54 8.08 -11.10
N THR A 177 -12.77 8.02 -12.40
CA THR A 177 -11.81 7.60 -13.42
C THR A 177 -10.61 8.52 -13.60
N SER A 178 -10.72 9.80 -13.24
CA SER A 178 -9.60 10.75 -13.32
C SER A 178 -8.74 10.79 -12.06
N VAL A 179 -9.27 10.28 -10.92
CA VAL A 179 -8.56 10.20 -9.64
C VAL A 179 -7.95 8.80 -9.44
N LEU A 180 -8.49 7.79 -10.11
CA LEU A 180 -7.90 6.46 -10.14
C LEU A 180 -6.79 6.41 -11.19
N PRO A 181 -5.58 5.95 -10.83
CA PRO A 181 -4.53 5.72 -11.81
C PRO A 181 -5.01 4.76 -12.90
N LYS A 182 -4.55 5.01 -14.13
CA LYS A 182 -4.85 4.14 -15.27
C LYS A 182 -4.53 2.69 -14.90
N PRO A 183 -5.35 1.71 -15.32
CA PRO A 183 -5.08 0.30 -15.06
C PRO A 183 -3.64 0.01 -15.46
N GLY A 184 -2.82 -0.35 -14.47
CA GLY A 184 -1.46 -0.81 -14.74
C GLY A 184 -1.52 -2.10 -15.56
N LEU A 185 -0.40 -2.43 -16.21
CA LEU A 185 -0.23 -3.74 -16.83
C LEU A 185 -0.60 -4.82 -15.80
N VAL A 186 -1.57 -5.67 -16.14
CA VAL A 186 -1.91 -6.84 -15.33
C VAL A 186 -0.70 -7.78 -15.40
N ALA A 187 0.02 -7.91 -14.30
CA ALA A 187 1.12 -8.86 -14.22
C ALA A 187 0.55 -10.28 -14.28
N SER A 188 0.74 -10.96 -15.41
CA SER A 188 0.51 -12.40 -15.51
C SER A 188 1.68 -13.14 -14.86
N ARG A 189 1.38 -14.23 -14.13
CA ARG A 189 2.42 -15.09 -13.56
C ARG A 189 3.22 -15.71 -14.71
N VAL A 190 4.54 -15.62 -14.64
CA VAL A 190 5.44 -16.31 -15.58
C VAL A 190 5.52 -17.77 -15.16
N GLU A 191 5.30 -18.68 -16.09
CA GLU A 191 5.47 -20.11 -15.85
C GLU A 191 6.94 -20.48 -16.01
N VAL A 192 7.57 -20.97 -14.93
CA VAL A 192 8.97 -21.39 -14.90
C VAL A 192 9.07 -22.67 -14.09
N SER A 193 9.75 -23.68 -14.64
CA SER A 193 9.90 -24.99 -14.00
C SER A 193 11.31 -25.23 -13.45
N LYS A 194 12.34 -24.61 -14.05
CA LYS A 194 13.74 -24.70 -13.64
C LYS A 194 14.48 -23.39 -13.89
N VAL A 195 15.04 -22.81 -12.83
CA VAL A 195 15.82 -21.58 -12.88
C VAL A 195 17.31 -21.87 -12.70
N LEU A 196 18.12 -21.31 -13.59
CA LEU A 196 19.57 -21.17 -13.38
C LEU A 196 19.86 -19.86 -12.65
N ILE A 197 20.61 -19.92 -11.55
CA ILE A 197 21.01 -18.80 -10.73
C ILE A 197 22.52 -18.64 -10.85
N LEU A 198 22.97 -17.46 -11.29
CA LEU A 198 24.39 -17.13 -11.37
C LEU A 198 24.83 -16.50 -10.05
N GLY A 199 25.74 -17.19 -9.36
CA GLY A 199 26.34 -16.75 -8.11
C GLY A 199 27.39 -15.66 -8.30
N SER A 200 28.01 -15.27 -7.19
CA SER A 200 28.92 -14.12 -7.09
C SER A 200 30.24 -14.26 -7.87
N GLY A 201 30.65 -15.49 -8.19
CA GLY A 201 31.98 -15.76 -8.74
C GLY A 201 33.03 -15.85 -7.62
N GLY A 202 34.26 -15.41 -7.91
CA GLY A 202 35.32 -15.29 -6.90
C GLY A 202 35.21 -13.97 -6.13
N LEU A 203 35.67 -13.96 -4.87
CA LEU A 203 35.72 -12.75 -4.05
C LEU A 203 36.68 -11.73 -4.69
N SER A 204 36.16 -10.59 -5.10
CA SER A 204 36.93 -9.46 -5.64
C SER A 204 36.69 -8.22 -4.79
N ILE A 205 37.63 -7.28 -4.75
CA ILE A 205 37.43 -6.00 -4.05
C ILE A 205 36.21 -5.30 -4.68
N GLY A 206 35.17 -5.01 -3.87
CA GLY A 206 33.89 -4.47 -4.33
C GLY A 206 32.82 -5.51 -4.69
N GLN A 207 33.16 -6.80 -4.70
CA GLN A 207 32.20 -7.92 -4.75
C GLN A 207 32.37 -8.80 -3.51
N ALA A 208 31.71 -8.41 -2.42
CA ALA A 208 31.71 -9.12 -1.14
C ALA A 208 30.62 -10.21 -1.05
N GLY A 209 30.55 -10.91 0.08
CA GLY A 209 29.59 -12.00 0.35
C GLY A 209 28.10 -11.59 0.40
N GLU A 210 27.74 -10.34 0.10
CA GLU A 210 26.34 -9.90 -0.05
C GLU A 210 25.59 -10.70 -1.14
N PHE A 211 26.30 -11.04 -2.21
CA PHE A 211 25.74 -11.81 -3.32
C PHE A 211 25.54 -13.29 -2.98
N ASP A 212 26.36 -13.83 -2.07
CA ASP A 212 26.17 -15.18 -1.55
C ASP A 212 24.85 -15.26 -0.77
N TYR A 213 24.57 -14.26 0.07
CA TYR A 213 23.30 -14.14 0.78
C TYR A 213 22.11 -13.94 -0.19
N SER A 214 22.26 -13.03 -1.17
CA SER A 214 21.19 -12.65 -2.09
C SER A 214 20.75 -13.83 -2.97
N GLY A 215 21.69 -14.58 -3.54
CA GLY A 215 21.34 -15.76 -4.33
C GLY A 215 20.77 -16.91 -3.49
N SER A 216 21.18 -17.08 -2.23
CA SER A 216 20.53 -18.05 -1.31
C SER A 216 19.07 -17.68 -1.02
N GLN A 217 18.73 -16.40 -0.92
CA GLN A 217 17.34 -15.95 -0.80
C GLN A 217 16.56 -16.23 -2.10
N ALA A 218 17.19 -16.06 -3.27
CA ALA A 218 16.58 -16.43 -4.54
C ALA A 218 16.27 -17.93 -4.62
N VAL A 219 17.19 -18.80 -4.17
CA VAL A 219 16.94 -20.25 -4.08
C VAL A 219 15.74 -20.54 -3.18
N LYS A 220 15.70 -19.93 -1.99
CA LYS A 220 14.61 -20.10 -1.05
C LYS A 220 13.25 -19.71 -1.65
N ALA A 221 13.18 -18.53 -2.28
CA ALA A 221 11.96 -18.04 -2.92
C ALA A 221 11.50 -18.98 -4.06
N MET A 222 12.42 -19.49 -4.88
CA MET A 222 12.10 -20.44 -5.93
C MET A 222 11.57 -21.76 -5.37
N LYS A 223 12.14 -22.26 -4.26
CA LYS A 223 11.66 -23.48 -3.60
C LYS A 223 10.28 -23.33 -2.98
N GLU A 224 9.98 -22.20 -2.36
CA GLU A 224 8.63 -21.91 -1.82
C GLU A 224 7.57 -21.91 -2.93
N GLU A 225 7.97 -21.53 -4.15
CA GLU A 225 7.12 -21.54 -5.36
C GLU A 225 7.19 -22.85 -6.17
N ASN A 226 7.83 -23.90 -5.65
CA ASN A 226 8.02 -25.22 -6.29
C ASN A 226 8.79 -25.19 -7.63
N VAL A 227 9.72 -24.24 -7.79
CA VAL A 227 10.58 -24.11 -8.96
C VAL A 227 11.93 -24.79 -8.69
N LYS A 228 12.40 -25.62 -9.62
CA LYS A 228 13.70 -26.30 -9.50
C LYS A 228 14.84 -25.29 -9.65
N THR A 229 15.90 -25.47 -8.88
CA THR A 229 17.01 -24.50 -8.80
C THR A 229 18.34 -25.13 -9.19
N VAL A 230 19.03 -24.50 -10.14
CA VAL A 230 20.42 -24.80 -10.50
C VAL A 230 21.26 -23.59 -10.11
N LEU A 231 22.32 -23.78 -9.34
CA LEU A 231 23.24 -22.72 -8.94
C LEU A 231 24.60 -22.93 -9.62
N MET A 232 25.15 -21.87 -10.20
CA MET A 232 26.56 -21.80 -10.57
C MET A 232 27.31 -20.88 -9.62
N ASN A 233 28.33 -21.38 -8.94
CA ASN A 233 29.26 -20.55 -8.16
C ASN A 233 30.62 -21.26 -8.06
N PRO A 234 31.72 -20.70 -8.61
CA PRO A 234 33.05 -21.31 -8.52
C PRO A 234 33.66 -21.23 -7.11
N ASN A 235 33.16 -20.36 -6.23
CA ASN A 235 33.69 -20.20 -4.88
C ASN A 235 33.19 -21.32 -3.95
N ILE A 236 33.98 -22.38 -3.83
CA ILE A 236 33.68 -23.53 -2.94
C ILE A 236 33.54 -23.15 -1.46
N ALA A 237 34.12 -22.03 -1.03
CA ALA A 237 34.06 -21.56 0.35
C ALA A 237 32.86 -20.65 0.61
N SER A 238 32.01 -20.43 -0.40
CA SER A 238 30.80 -19.64 -0.27
C SER A 238 29.81 -20.34 0.67
N VAL A 239 29.18 -19.55 1.54
CA VAL A 239 28.02 -20.03 2.32
C VAL A 239 26.94 -20.51 1.38
N GLN A 240 26.74 -19.84 0.24
CA GLN A 240 25.72 -20.16 -0.77
C GLN A 240 25.79 -21.62 -1.26
N THR A 241 26.98 -22.19 -1.33
CA THR A 241 27.21 -23.57 -1.79
C THR A 241 27.31 -24.59 -0.64
N ASN A 242 27.28 -24.12 0.61
CA ASN A 242 27.33 -24.93 1.83
C ASN A 242 26.06 -24.80 2.69
N GLU A 243 25.00 -24.19 2.15
CA GLU A 243 23.67 -24.14 2.78
C GLU A 243 23.03 -25.53 2.81
N VAL A 244 22.20 -25.78 3.82
CA VAL A 244 21.36 -26.97 3.93
C VAL A 244 19.89 -26.58 4.04
N GLY A 245 19.00 -27.41 3.50
CA GLY A 245 17.55 -27.17 3.56
C GLY A 245 17.04 -26.20 2.49
N LEU A 246 16.22 -25.23 2.87
CA LEU A 246 15.46 -24.38 1.93
C LEU A 246 16.34 -23.45 1.07
N LYS A 247 17.58 -23.19 1.49
CA LYS A 247 18.51 -22.31 0.78
C LYS A 247 19.51 -23.05 -0.11
N GLN A 248 19.54 -24.38 -0.04
CA GLN A 248 20.40 -25.20 -0.87
C GLN A 248 19.76 -25.39 -2.24
N ALA A 249 20.48 -25.08 -3.33
CA ALA A 249 19.99 -25.36 -4.67
C ALA A 249 19.85 -26.87 -4.91
N ASP A 250 18.96 -27.28 -5.82
CA ASP A 250 18.77 -28.71 -6.13
C ASP A 250 19.98 -29.28 -6.89
N THR A 251 20.69 -28.43 -7.62
CA THR A 251 21.94 -28.80 -8.31
C THR A 251 22.92 -27.64 -8.24
N VAL A 252 24.20 -27.94 -7.97
CA VAL A 252 25.27 -26.93 -7.85
C VAL A 252 26.41 -27.26 -8.80
N TYR A 253 26.84 -26.27 -9.58
CA TYR A 253 27.99 -26.33 -10.47
C TYR A 253 29.09 -25.40 -9.97
N PHE A 254 30.23 -25.97 -9.59
CA PHE A 254 31.44 -25.23 -9.23
C PHE A 254 32.25 -24.86 -10.48
N LEU A 255 31.64 -24.04 -11.35
CA LEU A 255 32.22 -23.61 -12.63
C LEU A 255 32.38 -22.08 -12.69
N PRO A 256 33.37 -21.56 -13.44
CA PRO A 256 33.52 -20.12 -13.63
C PRO A 256 32.27 -19.48 -14.23
N ILE A 257 31.90 -18.29 -13.74
CA ILE A 257 30.79 -17.50 -14.28
C ILE A 257 31.29 -16.75 -15.52
N THR A 258 31.28 -17.45 -16.66
CA THR A 258 31.65 -16.92 -17.97
C THR A 258 30.69 -17.44 -19.04
N PRO A 259 30.50 -16.74 -20.17
CA PRO A 259 29.52 -17.14 -21.19
C PRO A 259 29.71 -18.58 -21.67
N GLN A 260 30.96 -19.02 -21.78
CA GLN A 260 31.30 -20.38 -22.20
C GLN A 260 30.72 -21.43 -21.24
N PHE A 261 31.01 -21.34 -19.94
CA PHE A 261 30.56 -22.34 -18.97
C PHE A 261 29.07 -22.24 -18.68
N VAL A 262 28.51 -21.03 -18.65
CA VAL A 262 27.06 -20.83 -18.49
C VAL A 262 26.31 -21.46 -19.65
N THR A 263 26.81 -21.33 -20.88
CA THR A 263 26.24 -21.98 -22.07
C THR A 263 26.23 -23.51 -21.93
N GLU A 264 27.30 -24.12 -21.40
CA GLU A 264 27.34 -25.57 -21.19
C GLU A 264 26.35 -26.05 -20.12
N VAL A 265 26.21 -25.31 -19.02
CA VAL A 265 25.22 -25.62 -17.98
C VAL A 265 23.79 -25.47 -18.52
N ILE A 266 23.51 -24.43 -19.32
CA ILE A 266 22.21 -24.26 -19.99
C ILE A 266 21.91 -25.45 -20.91
N LYS A 267 22.87 -25.92 -21.69
CA LYS A 267 22.70 -27.11 -22.56
C LYS A 267 22.37 -28.37 -21.77
N ALA A 268 23.05 -28.58 -20.64
CA ALA A 268 22.89 -29.75 -19.80
C ALA A 268 21.56 -29.71 -19.01
N GLU A 269 21.25 -28.57 -18.39
CA GLU A 269 20.12 -28.45 -17.45
C GLU A 269 18.82 -28.03 -18.12
N ARG A 270 18.89 -27.36 -19.29
CA ARG A 270 17.75 -26.79 -20.01
C ARG A 270 16.81 -25.96 -19.10
N PRO A 271 17.33 -24.94 -18.38
CA PRO A 271 16.49 -24.06 -17.58
C PRO A 271 15.60 -23.20 -18.49
N ASP A 272 14.38 -22.92 -18.02
CA ASP A 272 13.43 -22.00 -18.65
C ASP A 272 13.40 -20.62 -17.97
N GLY A 273 14.21 -20.43 -16.91
CA GLY A 273 14.47 -19.13 -16.29
C GLY A 273 15.94 -18.90 -15.93
N LEU A 274 16.37 -17.64 -15.90
CA LEU A 274 17.72 -17.22 -15.55
C LEU A 274 17.69 -16.05 -14.56
N ILE A 275 18.39 -16.19 -13.43
CA ILE A 275 18.65 -15.10 -12.47
C ILE A 275 20.11 -14.68 -12.58
N LEU A 276 20.31 -13.48 -13.13
CA LEU A 276 21.63 -12.87 -13.36
C LEU A 276 21.88 -11.61 -12.50
N GLY A 277 20.89 -11.15 -11.74
CA GLY A 277 20.97 -9.94 -10.92
C GLY A 277 21.44 -10.14 -9.47
N MET A 278 21.72 -11.39 -9.06
CA MET A 278 22.04 -11.73 -7.66
C MET A 278 23.52 -12.11 -7.44
N GLY A 279 24.33 -12.16 -8.51
CA GLY A 279 25.76 -12.49 -8.47
C GLY A 279 26.68 -11.27 -8.66
N GLY A 280 26.14 -10.07 -8.49
CA GLY A 280 26.83 -8.80 -8.75
C GLY A 280 27.30 -8.64 -10.20
N GLN A 281 28.32 -7.83 -10.43
CA GLN A 281 28.74 -7.44 -11.78
C GLN A 281 29.25 -8.62 -12.62
N THR A 282 29.89 -9.61 -11.99
CA THR A 282 30.36 -10.82 -12.69
C THR A 282 29.19 -11.58 -13.35
N ALA A 283 28.09 -11.80 -12.63
CA ALA A 283 26.91 -12.43 -13.19
C ALA A 283 26.16 -11.54 -14.19
N LEU A 284 26.10 -10.23 -13.94
CA LEU A 284 25.41 -9.27 -14.81
C LEU A 284 26.12 -9.07 -16.17
N ASN A 285 27.45 -9.15 -16.19
CA ASN A 285 28.27 -9.02 -17.42
C ASN A 285 28.35 -10.31 -18.25
N CYS A 286 28.15 -11.46 -17.61
CA CYS A 286 28.25 -12.78 -18.22
C CYS A 286 27.07 -13.05 -19.16
#